data_AF-A0A6L7CI96-F1
#
_entry.id   AF-A0A6L7CI96-F1
#
_cell.length_a   1.000
_cell.length_b   1.000
_cell.length_c   1.000
_cell.angle_alpha   90.00
_cell.angle_beta   90.00
_cell.angle_gamma   90.00
#
_symmetry.space_group_name_H-M   'P 1'
#
loop_
_entity.id
_entity.type
_entity.pdbx_description
1 polymer ?
#
loop_
_entity_poly.entity_id
_entity_poly.type
_entity_poly.pdbx_seq_one_letter_code
_entity_poly.pdbx_strand_id
1 'polypeptide(L)'
;MIFGHIAQPNPCRLPAAIEKALDFLRATDFNALEPGVVEIDGMNIYAQIIDLTTREAVENRPEVHRRYIDIQFLAWGEEKIGIAIDTGNNKVSESLLEQRDIIFYHDSEHESFIEM
;
A
#
# COMPACT_ATOMS: atom_id res chain seq x y z
N MET A 1 -10.53 -2.07 -3.17
CA MET A 1 -9.89 -1.10 -2.26
C MET A 1 -10.80 -0.82 -1.08
N ILE A 2 -10.24 -0.60 0.11
CA ILE A 2 -10.93 -0.09 1.30
C ILE A 2 -10.14 1.15 1.73
N PHE A 3 -10.84 2.24 2.08
CA PHE A 3 -10.23 3.49 2.54
C PHE A 3 -10.93 3.98 3.81
N GLY A 4 -10.16 4.52 4.76
CA GLY A 4 -10.68 4.99 6.04
C GLY A 4 -9.56 5.39 7.00
N HIS A 5 -9.95 5.77 8.23
CA HIS A 5 -9.01 6.24 9.24
C HIS A 5 -8.83 5.19 10.35
N ILE A 6 -7.58 4.92 10.77
CA ILE A 6 -7.22 3.83 11.69
C ILE A 6 -7.90 3.91 13.07
N ALA A 7 -8.22 5.12 13.52
CA ALA A 7 -8.93 5.40 14.77
C ALA A 7 -10.45 5.13 14.71
N GLN A 8 -11.01 4.95 13.51
CA GLN A 8 -12.43 4.61 13.37
C GLN A 8 -12.63 3.09 13.55
N PRO A 9 -13.79 2.66 14.08
CA PRO A 9 -14.11 1.25 14.17
C PRO A 9 -14.18 0.62 12.77
N ASN A 10 -13.80 -0.66 12.67
CA ASN A 10 -13.92 -1.39 11.41
C ASN A 10 -15.41 -1.47 11.02
N PRO A 11 -15.77 -1.15 9.75
CA PRO A 11 -17.18 -1.14 9.32
C PRO A 11 -17.81 -2.54 9.31
N CYS A 12 -16.98 -3.58 9.27
CA CYS A 12 -17.36 -4.98 9.33
C CYS A 12 -16.19 -5.80 9.88
N ARG A 13 -16.41 -7.10 10.12
CA ARG A 13 -15.31 -8.03 10.39
C ARG A 13 -14.46 -8.18 9.14
N LEU A 14 -13.15 -7.97 9.30
CA LEU A 14 -12.19 -8.11 8.20
C LEU A 14 -11.52 -9.49 8.29
N PRO A 15 -10.88 -9.98 7.21
CA PRO A 15 -10.05 -11.16 7.29
C PRO A 15 -9.00 -11.05 8.40
N ALA A 16 -8.74 -12.15 9.12
CA ALA A 16 -7.89 -12.14 10.31
C ALA A 16 -6.47 -11.58 10.07
N ALA A 17 -5.91 -11.78 8.87
CA ALA A 17 -4.62 -11.21 8.49
C ALA A 17 -4.65 -9.67 8.45
N ILE A 18 -5.74 -9.09 7.94
CA ILE A 18 -5.95 -7.64 7.91
C ILE A 18 -6.15 -7.12 9.35
N GLU A 19 -6.95 -7.80 10.16
CA GLU A 19 -7.15 -7.40 11.57
C GLU A 19 -5.81 -7.39 12.33
N LYS A 20 -4.96 -8.42 12.16
CA LYS A 20 -3.63 -8.49 12.75
C LYS A 20 -2.71 -7.35 12.31
N ALA A 21 -2.73 -6.99 11.03
CA ALA A 21 -1.97 -5.84 10.53
C ALA A 21 -2.50 -4.51 11.08
N LEU A 22 -3.82 -4.31 11.14
CA LEU A 22 -4.42 -3.11 11.73
C LEU A 22 -4.12 -2.98 13.23
N ASP A 23 -4.09 -4.10 13.96
CA ASP A 23 -3.72 -4.10 15.38
C ASP A 23 -2.26 -3.70 15.58
N PHE A 24 -1.35 -4.16 14.72
CA PHE A 24 0.03 -3.69 14.70
C PHE A 24 0.11 -2.18 14.44
N LEU A 25 -0.60 -1.66 13.43
CA LEU A 25 -0.63 -0.23 13.12
C LEU A 25 -1.16 0.61 14.31
N ARG A 26 -2.17 0.12 15.04
CA ARG A 26 -2.73 0.82 16.21
C ARG A 26 -1.81 0.82 17.43
N ALA A 27 -1.02 -0.23 17.59
CA ALA A 27 -0.18 -0.43 18.78
C ALA A 27 1.24 0.14 18.61
N THR A 28 1.60 0.59 17.41
CA THR A 28 2.96 0.99 17.05
C THR A 28 3.10 2.52 17.02
N ASP A 29 4.13 3.04 17.69
CA ASP A 29 4.54 4.43 17.57
C ASP A 29 5.55 4.59 16.43
N PHE A 30 5.05 5.06 15.29
CA PHE A 30 5.86 5.24 14.08
C PHE A 30 6.86 6.40 14.18
N ASN A 31 6.74 7.30 15.15
CA ASN A 31 7.74 8.38 15.34
C ASN A 31 9.06 7.85 15.93
N ALA A 32 9.03 6.66 16.53
CA ALA A 32 10.17 6.04 17.20
C ALA A 32 10.84 4.95 16.36
N LEU A 33 10.31 4.64 15.17
CA LEU A 33 10.82 3.59 14.31
C LEU A 33 11.64 4.16 13.16
N GLU A 34 12.79 3.53 12.91
CA GLU A 34 13.62 3.81 11.75
C GLU A 34 13.02 3.17 10.48
N PRO A 35 13.25 3.74 9.29
CA PRO A 35 12.88 3.12 8.02
C PRO A 35 13.47 1.72 7.88
N GLY A 36 12.68 0.78 7.35
CA GLY A 36 13.08 -0.62 7.26
C GLY A 36 11.92 -1.59 7.19
N VAL A 37 12.22 -2.87 7.38
CA VAL A 37 11.22 -3.95 7.39
C VAL A 37 11.01 -4.44 8.81
N VAL A 38 9.75 -4.53 9.22
CA VAL A 38 9.32 -5.11 10.49
C VAL A 38 8.45 -6.33 10.20
N GLU A 39 8.91 -7.51 10.62
CA GLU A 39 8.14 -8.74 10.52
C GLU A 39 7.04 -8.78 11.60
N ILE A 40 5.78 -8.92 11.19
CA ILE A 40 4.62 -9.02 12.09
C ILE A 40 4.20 -10.49 12.25
N ASP A 41 4.33 -11.27 11.17
CA ASP A 41 4.07 -12.70 11.12
C ASP A 41 5.02 -13.41 10.14
N GLY A 42 6.32 -13.28 10.42
CA GLY A 42 7.36 -13.61 9.46
C GLY A 42 7.18 -12.82 8.16
N MET A 43 7.37 -13.50 7.03
CA MET A 43 7.15 -12.91 5.70
C MET A 43 5.69 -12.99 5.22
N ASN A 44 4.76 -13.57 5.98
CA ASN A 44 3.35 -13.60 5.59
C ASN A 44 2.66 -12.25 5.82
N ILE A 45 3.10 -11.52 6.85
CA ILE A 45 2.65 -10.17 7.19
C ILE A 45 3.87 -9.41 7.69
N TYR A 46 4.29 -8.38 6.96
CA TYR A 46 5.38 -7.50 7.34
C TYR A 46 5.02 -6.06 6.96
N ALA A 47 5.57 -5.11 7.70
CA ALA A 47 5.45 -3.69 7.40
C ALA A 47 6.76 -3.18 6.81
N GLN A 48 6.66 -2.41 5.73
CA GLN A 48 7.77 -1.62 5.22
C GLN A 48 7.57 -0.18 5.66
N ILE A 49 8.46 0.32 6.51
CA ILE A 49 8.46 1.69 6.99
C ILE A 49 9.34 2.51 6.05
N ILE A 50 8.74 3.53 5.43
CA ILE A 50 9.39 4.34 4.41
C ILE A 50 9.24 5.80 4.80
N ASP A 51 10.36 6.50 4.87
CA ASP A 51 10.42 7.96 4.86
C ASP A 51 10.71 8.40 3.43
N LEU A 52 9.73 9.07 2.80
CA LEU A 52 9.81 9.47 1.41
C LEU A 52 9.33 10.92 1.21
N THR A 53 9.88 11.55 0.17
CA THR A 53 9.34 12.80 -0.36
C THR A 53 8.47 12.47 -1.57
N THR A 54 7.22 12.95 -1.54
CA THR A 54 6.26 12.76 -2.64
C THR A 54 6.75 13.41 -3.93
N ARG A 55 6.24 12.92 -5.06
CA ARG A 55 6.55 13.41 -6.40
C ARG A 55 5.28 13.64 -7.18
N GLU A 56 5.40 14.35 -8.31
CA GLU A 56 4.26 14.57 -9.18
C GLU A 56 3.75 13.23 -9.72
N ALA A 57 2.42 13.11 -9.90
CA ALA A 57 1.80 11.87 -10.36
C ALA A 57 2.39 11.38 -11.70
N VAL A 58 2.74 12.31 -12.60
CA VAL A 58 3.34 12.02 -13.92
C VAL A 58 4.76 11.43 -13.84
N GLU A 59 5.43 11.55 -12.70
CA GLU A 59 6.75 10.96 -12.47
C GLU A 59 6.66 9.52 -11.94
N ASN A 60 5.47 9.08 -11.53
CA ASN A 60 5.20 7.77 -10.99
C ASN A 60 4.56 6.85 -12.04
N ARG A 61 4.72 5.54 -11.85
CA ARG A 61 4.12 4.51 -12.71
C ARG A 61 3.11 3.70 -11.90
N PRO A 62 1.90 3.42 -12.44
CA PRO A 62 0.97 2.52 -11.78
C PRO A 62 1.59 1.14 -11.56
N GLU A 63 1.32 0.54 -10.42
CA GLU A 63 1.83 -0.78 -10.06
C GLU A 63 0.76 -1.72 -9.50
N VAL A 64 1.01 -3.02 -9.59
CA VAL A 64 0.16 -4.05 -8.97
C VAL A 64 0.99 -5.21 -8.44
N HIS A 65 0.48 -5.83 -7.38
CA HIS A 65 1.04 -7.02 -6.73
C HIS A 65 0.17 -8.26 -6.99
N ARG A 66 0.77 -9.46 -6.98
CA ARG A 66 0.05 -10.72 -7.24
C ARG A 66 0.11 -11.71 -6.07
N ARG A 67 1.11 -11.60 -5.17
CA ARG A 67 1.27 -12.46 -3.99
C ARG A 67 0.80 -11.76 -2.71
N TYR A 68 1.05 -10.46 -2.58
CA TYR A 68 0.66 -9.66 -1.42
C TYR A 68 -0.50 -8.72 -1.72
N ILE A 69 -1.20 -8.33 -0.66
CA ILE A 69 -2.13 -7.21 -0.67
C ILE A 69 -1.51 -6.08 0.15
N ASP A 70 -1.77 -4.85 -0.25
CA ASP A 70 -1.24 -3.69 0.46
C ASP A 70 -2.20 -3.17 1.50
N ILE A 71 -1.63 -2.83 2.66
CA ILE A 71 -2.25 -1.96 3.66
C ILE A 71 -1.34 -0.75 3.77
N GLN A 72 -1.69 0.32 3.06
CA GLN A 72 -0.97 1.58 3.09
C GLN A 72 -1.49 2.44 4.24
N PHE A 73 -0.58 2.94 5.07
CA PHE A 73 -0.88 3.76 6.24
C PHE A 73 0.02 4.97 6.27
N LEU A 74 -0.58 6.16 6.16
CA LEU A 74 0.13 7.42 6.31
C LEU A 74 0.32 7.73 7.80
N ALA A 75 1.54 7.55 8.28
CA ALA A 75 1.88 7.83 9.68
C ALA A 75 1.94 9.34 9.98
N TRP A 76 2.49 10.12 9.05
CA TRP A 76 2.62 11.57 9.14
C TRP A 76 2.82 12.18 7.75
N GLY A 77 2.33 13.41 7.55
CA GLY A 77 2.43 14.13 6.28
C GLY A 77 1.13 14.13 5.51
N GLU A 78 1.23 14.22 4.18
CA GLU A 78 0.11 14.18 3.23
C GLU A 78 0.56 13.39 2.00
N GLU A 79 -0.33 12.54 1.48
CA GLU A 79 -0.05 11.77 0.27
C GLU A 79 -1.28 11.69 -0.63
N LYS A 80 -1.06 11.81 -1.94
CA LYS A 80 -2.08 11.59 -2.96
C LYS A 80 -1.80 10.29 -3.68
N ILE A 81 -2.75 9.35 -3.62
CA ILE A 81 -2.60 8.02 -4.19
C ILE A 81 -3.54 7.85 -5.38
N GLY A 82 -2.96 7.50 -6.53
CA GLY A 82 -3.68 7.10 -7.74
C GLY A 82 -4.14 5.66 -7.64
N ILE A 83 -5.42 5.41 -7.95
CA ILE A 83 -6.06 4.11 -7.81
C ILE A 83 -6.87 3.77 -9.05
N ALA A 84 -6.73 2.55 -9.53
CA ALA A 84 -7.52 2.04 -10.64
C ALA A 84 -7.76 0.54 -10.46
N ILE A 85 -8.86 0.05 -11.04
CA ILE A 85 -9.09 -1.38 -11.13
C ILE A 85 -8.26 -1.90 -12.30
N ASP A 86 -7.33 -2.83 -12.02
CA ASP A 86 -6.62 -3.55 -13.07
C ASP A 86 -7.59 -4.50 -13.79
N THR A 87 -8.09 -4.05 -14.95
CA THR A 87 -8.97 -4.83 -15.82
C THR A 87 -8.20 -5.79 -16.73
N GLY A 88 -6.87 -5.80 -16.67
CA GLY A 88 -6.00 -6.61 -17.52
C GLY A 88 -5.69 -6.01 -18.89
N ASN A 89 -6.15 -4.78 -19.19
CA ASN A 89 -5.92 -4.10 -20.47
C ASN A 89 -4.72 -3.14 -20.45
N ASN A 90 -4.21 -2.79 -19.27
CA ASN A 90 -3.11 -1.84 -19.12
C ASN A 90 -1.81 -2.39 -19.73
N LYS A 91 -1.04 -1.51 -20.39
CA LYS A 91 0.21 -1.91 -21.04
C LYS A 91 1.35 -2.02 -20.03
N VAL A 92 1.86 -3.24 -19.85
CA VAL A 92 3.00 -3.52 -18.97
C VAL A 92 4.24 -2.75 -19.45
N SER A 93 4.82 -1.95 -18.56
CA SER A 93 6.10 -1.28 -18.75
C SER A 93 7.26 -2.18 -18.31
N GLU A 94 7.10 -2.88 -17.18
CA GLU A 94 8.15 -3.69 -16.57
C GLU A 94 7.51 -4.72 -15.63
N SER A 95 8.04 -5.95 -15.60
CA SER A 95 7.57 -7.01 -14.71
C SER A 95 8.72 -7.57 -13.89
N LEU A 96 8.60 -7.47 -12.56
CA LEU A 96 9.54 -7.97 -11.56
C LEU A 96 8.84 -8.91 -10.57
N LEU A 97 7.80 -9.62 -11.05
CA LEU A 97 6.95 -10.49 -10.22
C LEU A 97 7.73 -11.53 -9.44
N GLU A 98 8.76 -12.12 -10.04
CA GLU A 98 9.51 -13.20 -9.39
C GLU A 98 10.29 -12.70 -8.18
N GLN A 99 10.92 -11.53 -8.32
CA GLN A 99 11.87 -10.98 -7.35
C GLN A 99 11.21 -10.08 -6.31
N ARG A 100 10.20 -9.29 -6.73
CA ARG A 100 9.64 -8.17 -5.96
C ARG A 100 8.11 -8.15 -5.91
N ASP A 101 7.45 -9.13 -6.52
CA ASP A 101 5.99 -9.21 -6.63
C ASP A 101 5.36 -7.94 -7.21
N ILE A 102 5.98 -7.32 -8.22
CA ILE A 102 5.52 -6.05 -8.77
C ILE A 102 5.48 -6.07 -10.30
N ILE A 103 4.43 -5.49 -10.86
CA ILE A 103 4.30 -5.16 -12.30
C ILE A 103 4.06 -3.67 -12.40
N PHE A 104 4.85 -2.97 -13.21
CA PHE A 104 4.63 -1.58 -13.57
C PHE A 104 3.89 -1.48 -14.90
N TYR A 105 2.96 -0.54 -14.99
CA TYR A 105 2.28 -0.15 -16.22
C TYR A 105 2.79 1.20 -16.73
N HIS A 106 2.61 1.47 -18.02
CA HIS A 106 2.89 2.80 -18.58
C HIS A 106 1.85 3.84 -18.14
N ASP A 107 0.61 3.41 -18.08
CA ASP A 107 -0.59 4.18 -17.80
C ASP A 107 -1.65 3.26 -17.19
N SER A 108 -2.68 3.87 -16.61
CA SER A 108 -3.87 3.15 -16.16
C SER A 108 -5.12 3.86 -16.63
N GLU A 109 -6.05 3.09 -17.19
CA GLU A 109 -7.39 3.58 -17.48
C GLU A 109 -8.18 3.80 -16.18
N HIS A 110 -9.07 4.80 -16.18
CA HIS A 110 -10.01 5.07 -15.08
C HIS A 110 -9.37 5.32 -13.71
N GLU A 111 -8.18 5.91 -13.70
CA GLU A 111 -7.52 6.31 -12.45
C GLU A 111 -8.35 7.37 -11.70
N SER A 112 -8.53 7.13 -10.41
CA SER A 112 -9.12 8.05 -9.44
C SER A 112 -8.08 8.35 -8.37
N PHE A 113 -8.27 9.43 -7.62
CA PHE A 113 -7.33 9.83 -6.59
C PHE A 113 -7.98 9.88 -5.22
N ILE A 114 -7.22 9.45 -4.22
CA ILE A 114 -7.51 9.68 -2.80
C ILE A 114 -6.41 10.56 -2.21
N GLU A 115 -6.79 11.41 -1.26
CA GLU A 115 -5.88 12.25 -0.49
C GLU A 115 -5.91 11.75 0.96
N MET A 116 -4.73 11.50 1.50
CA MET A 116 -4.50 10.94 2.84
C MET A 116 -3.81 11.95 3.73
#